data_AF-A0A2H9L3A2-F1
#
_entry.id   AF-A0A2H9L3A2-F1
#
_cell.length_a   1.000
_cell.length_b   1.000
_cell.length_c   1.000
_cell.angle_alpha   90.00
_cell.angle_beta   90.00
_cell.angle_gamma   90.00
#
_symmetry.space_group_name_H-M   'P 1'
#
loop_
_entity.id
_entity.type
_entity.pdbx_description
1 polymer ?
#
loop_
_entity_poly.entity_id
_entity_poly.type
_entity_poly.pdbx_seq_one_letter_code
_entity_poly.pdbx_strand_id
1 'polypeptide(L)' 'SFENTDRKILIEELKKLGAKKVVLRVKIDPDKYYSLKKELEKDLGGTKKLHLIELNKKVILCKNLLLSK' A
#
# COMPACT_ATOMS: atom_id res chain seq x y z
N SER A 1 -11.03 8.06 -0.23
CA SER A 1 -11.51 6.67 -0.17
C SER A 1 -11.25 6.05 -1.51
N PHE A 2 -10.52 4.94 -1.57
CA PHE A 2 -10.36 4.19 -2.82
C PHE A 2 -11.68 3.53 -3.16
N GLU A 3 -12.18 3.71 -4.38
CA GLU A 3 -13.31 2.94 -4.86
C GLU A 3 -12.91 1.44 -4.91
N ASN A 4 -13.90 0.54 -4.87
CA ASN A 4 -13.64 -0.90 -4.84
C ASN A 4 -12.79 -1.37 -6.04
N THR A 5 -12.95 -0.73 -7.21
CA THR A 5 -12.19 -1.02 -8.43
C THR A 5 -10.71 -0.68 -8.28
N ASP A 6 -10.39 0.50 -7.72
CA ASP A 6 -9.01 0.95 -7.51
C ASP A 6 -8.26 0.04 -6.53
N ARG A 7 -8.98 -0.48 -5.53
CA ARG A 7 -8.40 -1.36 -4.51
C ARG A 7 -7.94 -2.70 -5.08
N LYS A 8 -8.74 -3.27 -5.99
CA LYS A 8 -8.41 -4.56 -6.61
C LYS A 8 -7.14 -4.43 -7.47
N ILE A 9 -7.07 -3.36 -8.27
CA ILE A 9 -5.89 -3.03 -9.08
C ILE A 9 -4.67 -2.84 -8.17
N LEU A 10 -4.82 -2.07 -7.09
CA LEU A 10 -3.75 -1.83 -6.13
C LEU A 10 -3.20 -3.13 -5.52
N ILE A 11 -4.07 -4.05 -5.09
CA ILE A 11 -3.64 -5.33 -4.51
C ILE A 11 -2.86 -6.16 -5.53
N GLU A 12 -3.30 -6.21 -6.79
CA GLU A 12 -2.58 -6.92 -7.85
C GLU A 12 -1.20 -6.30 -8.12
N GLU A 13 -1.08 -4.97 -8.12
CA GLU A 13 0.23 -4.30 -8.23
C GLU A 13 1.14 -4.58 -7.03
N LEU A 14 0.60 -4.61 -5.81
CA LEU A 14 1.36 -4.97 -4.61
C LEU A 14 1.91 -6.40 -4.69
N LYS A 15 1.10 -7.36 -5.18
CA LYS A 15 1.53 -8.75 -5.40
C LYS A 15 2.64 -8.83 -6.44
N LYS A 16 2.49 -8.18 -7.59
CA LYS A 16 3.51 -8.13 -8.65
C LYS A 16 4.85 -7.58 -8.15
N LEU A 17 4.79 -6.58 -7.27
CA LEU A 17 6.00 -5.98 -6.67
C LEU A 17 6.62 -6.83 -5.55
N GLY A 18 5.99 -7.93 -5.15
CA GLY A 18 6.46 -8.81 -4.07
C GLY A 18 6.31 -8.18 -2.68
N ALA A 19 5.24 -7.41 -2.48
CA ALA A 19 4.92 -6.82 -1.19
C ALA A 19 4.52 -7.89 -0.16
N LYS A 20 4.93 -7.66 1.09
CA LYS A 20 4.49 -8.37 2.31
C LYS A 20 3.73 -7.43 3.25
N LYS A 21 4.21 -6.19 3.32
CA LYS A 21 3.68 -5.16 4.22
C LYS A 21 3.55 -3.85 3.47
N VAL A 22 2.57 -3.06 3.85
CA VAL A 22 2.37 -1.71 3.33
C VAL A 22 2.42 -0.68 4.45
N VAL A 23 2.94 0.50 4.14
CA VAL A 23 2.83 1.70 4.99
C VAL A 23 1.93 2.68 4.27
N LEU A 24 0.79 2.99 4.89
CA LEU A 24 -0.15 3.96 4.33
C LEU A 24 0.27 5.37 4.75
N ARG A 25 0.46 6.24 3.77
CA ARG A 25 0.68 7.69 3.92
C ARG A 25 -0.42 8.41 3.15
N VAL A 26 -1.63 8.29 3.67
CA VAL A 26 -2.86 8.78 3.07
C VAL A 26 -3.67 9.52 4.13
N LYS A 27 -4.56 10.43 3.73
CA LYS A 27 -5.46 11.10 4.68
C LYS A 27 -6.58 10.13 5.07
N ILE A 28 -6.37 9.37 6.13
CA ILE A 28 -7.31 8.38 6.66
C ILE A 28 -7.55 8.60 8.15
N ASP A 29 -8.77 8.31 8.57
CA ASP A 29 -9.14 8.20 9.97
C ASP A 29 -8.25 7.15 10.68
N PRO A 30 -7.66 7.47 11.85
CA PRO A 30 -6.86 6.51 12.62
C PRO A 30 -7.56 5.16 12.85
N ASP A 31 -8.88 5.15 13.08
CA ASP A 31 -9.64 3.93 13.36
C ASP A 31 -9.76 3.03 12.11
N LYS A 32 -9.71 3.64 10.92
CA LYS A 32 -9.78 2.93 9.63
C LYS A 32 -8.41 2.48 9.13
N TYR A 33 -7.33 3.06 9.67
CA TYR A 33 -5.96 2.78 9.23
C TYR A 33 -5.62 1.28 9.32
N TYR A 34 -5.83 0.68 10.49
CA TYR A 34 -5.46 -0.72 10.72
C TYR A 34 -6.33 -1.68 9.94
N SER A 35 -7.62 -1.40 9.81
CA SER A 35 -8.55 -2.21 9.03
C SER A 35 -8.18 -2.20 7.54
N LEU A 36 -7.94 -1.02 6.96
CA LEU A 36 -7.51 -0.90 5.57
C LEU A 36 -6.15 -1.58 5.34
N LYS A 37 -5.19 -1.38 6.25
CA LYS A 37 -3.88 -2.02 6.17
C LYS A 37 -3.99 -3.55 6.20
N LYS A 38 -4.78 -4.10 7.12
CA LYS A 38 -5.01 -5.56 7.21
C LYS A 38 -5.64 -6.11 5.94
N GLU A 39 -6.62 -5.40 5.39
CA GLU A 39 -7.28 -5.82 4.15
C GLU A 39 -6.30 -5.86 2.96
N LEU A 40 -5.49 -4.81 2.80
CA LEU A 40 -4.46 -4.75 1.75
C LEU A 40 -3.38 -5.81 1.90
N GLU A 41 -3.05 -6.18 3.15
CA GLU A 41 -2.00 -7.17 3.45
C GLU A 41 -2.50 -8.62 3.50
N LYS A 42 -3.82 -8.87 3.48
CA LYS A 42 -4.43 -10.18 3.75
C LYS A 42 -3.86 -11.30 2.87
N ASP A 43 -3.67 -11.01 1.59
CA ASP A 43 -3.24 -12.00 0.58
C ASP A 43 -1.83 -11.71 0.03
N LEU A 44 -1.03 -10.92 0.76
CA LEU A 44 0.33 -10.58 0.36
C LEU A 44 1.33 -11.60 0.92
N GLY A 45 2.00 -12.33 0.02
CA GLY A 45 2.98 -13.37 0.36
C GLY A 45 4.45 -12.99 0.11
N GLY A 46 4.74 -11.75 -0.28
CA GLY A 46 6.08 -11.33 -0.67
C GLY A 46 7.06 -11.14 0.50
N THR A 47 8.15 -10.42 0.25
CA THR A 47 9.17 -10.11 1.27
C THR A 47 9.37 -8.62 1.49
N LYS A 48 8.91 -7.78 0.56
CA LYS A 48 9.20 -6.34 0.57
C LYS A 48 8.18 -5.57 1.39
N LYS A 49 8.64 -4.47 1.99
CA LYS A 49 7.77 -3.44 2.58
C LYS A 49 7.65 -2.29 1.59
N LEU A 50 6.43 -1.94 1.22
CA LEU A 50 6.16 -0.84 0.28
C LEU A 50 5.45 0.32 0.98
N HIS A 51 5.67 1.53 0.47
CA HIS A 51 4.98 2.73 0.92
C HIS A 51 3.91 3.10 -0.09
N LEU A 52 2.71 3.39 0.41
CA LEU A 52 1.57 3.79 -0.39
C LEU A 52 1.22 5.23 -0.01
N ILE A 53 1.37 6.14 -0.96
CA ILE A 53 1.21 7.57 -0.74
C ILE A 53 0.05 8.05 -1.59
N GLU A 54 -0.92 8.75 -0.99
CA GLU A 54 -1.98 9.42 -1.74
C GLU A 54 -1.61 10.89 -1.94
N LEU A 55 -1.49 11.31 -3.20
CA LEU A 55 -1.16 12.67 -3.58
C LEU A 55 -2.07 13.08 -4.75
N ASN A 56 -2.77 14.22 -4.62
CA ASN A 56 -3.60 14.78 -5.69
C ASN A 56 -4.57 13.76 -6.33
N LYS A 57 -5.28 12.98 -5.49
CA LYS A 57 -6.19 11.88 -5.90
C LYS A 57 -5.52 10.72 -6.65
N LYS A 58 -4.20 10.61 -6.60
CA LYS A 58 -3.43 9.48 -7.15
C LYS A 58 -2.76 8.70 -6.04
N VAL A 59 -2.63 7.39 -6.23
CA VAL A 59 -1.84 6.52 -5.36
C VAL A 59 -0.48 6.27 -5.99
N ILE A 60 0.57 6.48 -5.21
CA ILE A 60 1.95 6.23 -5.60
C ILE A 60 2.50 5.09 -4.74
N LEU A 61 3.06 4.07 -5.41
CA LEU A 61 3.75 2.97 -4.77
C LEU A 61 5.26 3.22 -4.81
N CYS A 62 5.87 3.29 -3.62
CA CYS A 62 7.30 3.50 -3.48
C CYS A 62 7.97 2.27 -2.87
N LYS A 63 9.06 1.81 -3.48
CA LYS A 63 10.04 0.93 -2.83
C LYS A 63 11.00 1.78 -2.00
N ASN A 64 11.47 1.26 -0.87
CA ASN A 64 12.55 1.92 -0.15
C ASN A 64 13.81 1.92 -1.02
N LEU A 65 14.42 3.09 -1.17
CA LEU A 65 15.76 3.24 -1.71
C LEU A 65 16.73 3.18 -0.53
N LEU A 66 17.60 2.17 -0.53
CA LEU A 66 18.73 2.13 0.40
C LEU A 66 19.80 3.06 -0.15
N LEU A 67 20.05 4.17 0.53
CA LEU A 67 21.20 5.03 0.26
C LEU A 67 22.36 4.48 1.10
N SER A 68 23.34 3.88 0.44
CA SER A 68 24.62 3.57 1.07
C SER A 68 25.30 4.90 1.40
N LYS A 69 25.65 5.10 2.68
CA LYS A 69 26.49 6.22 3.12
C LYS A 69 27.95 5.96 2.76
#